data_AF-Q2NHY5-F1
#
_entry.id   AF-Q2NHY5-F1
#
_cell.length_a   1.000
_cell.length_b   1.000
_cell.length_c   1.000
_cell.angle_alpha   90.00
_cell.angle_beta   90.00
_cell.angle_gamma   90.00
#
_symmetry.space_group_name_H-M   'P 1'
#
loop_
_entity.id
_entity.type
_entity.pdbx_description
1 polymer ?
#
loop_
_entity_poly.entity_id
_entity_poly.type
_entity_poly.pdbx_seq_one_letter_code
_entity_poly.pdbx_strand_id
1 'polypeptide(L)' 'MQPKERIDKDLRIFEENIEPVEKLDLTQKEVLVKDMAKRYYEDTKYYLKIDDELTSFACIAYAHGLLDSLRIMYNLIDDS' A
#
# COMPACT_ATOMS: atom_id res chain seq x y z
N MET A 1 1.91 -19.15 8.29
CA MET A 1 1.01 -18.24 7.56
C MET A 1 1.17 -18.59 6.10
N GLN A 2 0.07 -18.95 5.43
CA GLN A 2 0.08 -19.17 3.97
C GLN A 2 0.30 -17.82 3.26
N PRO A 3 0.91 -17.79 2.05
CA PRO A 3 1.15 -16.54 1.34
C PRO A 3 -0.12 -15.72 1.12
N LYS A 4 -1.23 -16.37 0.75
CA LYS A 4 -2.55 -15.75 0.60
C LYS A 4 -3.06 -15.05 1.87
N GLU A 5 -2.97 -15.72 3.03
CA GLU A 5 -3.36 -15.13 4.32
C GLU A 5 -2.55 -13.89 4.66
N ARG A 6 -1.25 -13.88 4.30
CA ARG A 6 -0.37 -12.74 4.48
C ARG A 6 -0.80 -11.57 3.59
N ILE A 7 -1.05 -11.83 2.31
CA ILE A 7 -1.48 -10.81 1.34
C ILE A 7 -2.83 -10.21 1.76
N ASP A 8 -3.78 -11.03 2.18
CA ASP A 8 -5.09 -10.55 2.68
C ASP A 8 -4.94 -9.64 3.90
N LYS A 9 -3.98 -9.95 4.79
CA LYS A 9 -3.66 -9.08 5.92
C LYS A 9 -3.03 -7.77 5.46
N ASP A 10 -2.09 -7.83 4.52
CA ASP A 10 -1.40 -6.65 4.01
C ASP A 10 -2.34 -5.73 3.22
N LEU A 11 -3.36 -6.26 2.52
CA LEU A 11 -4.43 -5.48 1.89
C LEU A 11 -5.23 -4.67 2.91
N ARG A 12 -5.64 -5.29 4.04
CA ARG A 12 -6.35 -4.57 5.12
C ARG A 12 -5.48 -3.49 5.77
N ILE A 13 -4.21 -3.79 6.02
CA ILE A 13 -3.27 -2.80 6.56
C ILE A 13 -3.11 -1.62 5.58
N PHE A 14 -3.12 -1.87 4.27
CA PHE A 14 -3.03 -0.80 3.28
C PHE A 14 -4.25 0.12 3.34
N GLU A 15 -5.46 -0.46 3.42
CA GLU A 15 -6.71 0.28 3.56
C GLU A 15 -6.71 1.17 4.82
N GLU A 16 -6.28 0.63 5.96
CA GLU A 16 -6.17 1.38 7.21
C GLU A 16 -5.15 2.53 7.11
N ASN A 17 -4.00 2.26 6.49
CA ASN A 17 -2.89 3.22 6.43
C ASN A 17 -3.10 4.34 5.41
N ILE A 18 -3.91 4.12 4.36
CA ILE A 18 -4.14 5.13 3.33
C ILE A 18 -5.18 6.17 3.77
N GLU A 19 -6.12 5.83 4.65
CA GLU A 19 -7.14 6.77 5.16
C GLU A 19 -6.57 8.08 5.73
N PRO A 20 -5.55 8.08 6.61
CA PRO A 20 -4.96 9.34 7.08
C PRO A 20 -4.21 10.09 5.97
N VAL A 21 -3.62 9.38 5.00
CA VAL A 21 -2.90 9.98 3.87
C VAL A 21 -3.85 10.70 2.90
N GLU A 22 -5.08 10.19 2.70
CA GLU A 22 -6.11 10.83 1.88
C GLU A 22 -6.56 12.20 2.45
N LYS A 23 -6.27 12.49 3.71
CA LYS A 23 -6.63 13.75 4.40
C LYS A 23 -5.51 14.78 4.40
N LEU A 24 -4.32 14.44 3.90
CA LEU A 24 -3.16 15.33 3.87
C LEU A 24 -3.24 16.32 2.71
N ASP A 25 -2.65 17.50 2.90
CA ASP A 25 -2.36 18.43 1.81
C ASP A 25 -1.05 18.01 1.13
N LEU A 26 -1.19 17.30 0.00
CA LEU A 26 -0.09 16.71 -0.76
C LEU A 26 0.29 17.60 -1.94
N THR A 27 1.59 17.70 -2.22
CA THR A 27 2.05 18.27 -3.48
C THR A 27 1.62 17.39 -4.67
N GLN A 28 1.63 17.94 -5.88
CA GLN A 28 1.31 17.16 -7.10
C GLN A 28 2.18 15.89 -7.25
N LYS A 29 3.45 15.95 -6.82
CA LYS A 29 4.35 14.79 -6.88
C LYS A 29 3.95 13.73 -5.85
N GLU A 30 3.55 14.13 -4.65
CA GLU A 30 3.10 13.20 -3.61
C GLU A 30 1.73 12.59 -3.93
N VAL A 31 0.85 13.36 -4.59
CA VAL A 31 -0.40 12.81 -5.15
C VAL A 31 -0.08 11.69 -6.15
N LEU A 32 0.91 11.88 -7.02
CA LEU A 32 1.34 10.82 -7.95
C LEU A 32 1.87 9.58 -7.21
N VAL A 33 2.63 9.76 -6.13
CA VAL A 33 3.12 8.65 -5.28
C VAL A 33 1.95 7.91 -4.63
N LYS A 34 0.99 8.63 -4.05
CA LYS A 34 -0.23 8.06 -3.45
C LYS A 34 -1.03 7.29 -4.48
N ASP A 35 -1.27 7.87 -5.65
CA ASP A 35 -2.00 7.22 -6.74
C ASP A 35 -1.29 5.97 -7.22
N MET A 36 0.05 5.99 -7.24
CA MET A 36 0.83 4.80 -7.58
C MET A 36 0.70 3.69 -6.54
N ALA A 37 0.73 4.03 -5.25
CA ALA A 37 0.46 3.06 -4.19
C ALA A 37 -0.92 2.39 -4.39
N LYS A 38 -1.96 3.16 -4.72
CA LYS A 38 -3.31 2.64 -4.99
C LYS A 38 -3.35 1.71 -6.20
N ARG A 39 -2.64 2.03 -7.28
CA ARG A 39 -2.58 1.14 -8.47
C ARG A 39 -1.95 -0.20 -8.14
N TYR A 40 -0.85 -0.22 -7.39
CA TYR A 40 -0.23 -1.48 -6.98
C TYR A 40 -1.07 -2.26 -5.97
N TYR A 41 -1.87 -1.59 -5.13
CA TYR A 41 -2.87 -2.25 -4.30
C TYR A 41 -3.98 -2.90 -5.14
N GLU A 42 -4.46 -2.26 -6.22
CA GLU A 42 -5.41 -2.89 -7.15
C GLU A 42 -4.77 -4.03 -7.96
N ASP A 43 -3.51 -3.89 -8.38
CA ASP A 43 -2.75 -4.96 -9.04
C ASP A 43 -2.61 -6.17 -8.12
N THR A 44 -2.38 -5.95 -6.82
CA THR A 44 -2.35 -7.01 -5.80
C THR A 44 -3.65 -7.82 -5.84
N LYS A 45 -4.82 -7.17 -5.80
CA LYS A 45 -6.11 -7.87 -5.87
C LYS A 45 -6.28 -8.65 -7.16
N TYR A 46 -5.82 -8.09 -8.28
CA TYR A 46 -5.88 -8.76 -9.57
C TYR A 46 -5.03 -10.03 -9.60
N TYR A 47 -3.75 -9.95 -9.20
CA TYR A 47 -2.83 -11.10 -9.21
C TYR A 47 -3.24 -12.17 -8.19
N LEU A 48 -3.76 -11.76 -7.03
CA LEU A 48 -4.31 -12.69 -6.04
C LEU A 48 -5.52 -13.47 -6.57
N LYS A 49 -6.37 -12.83 -7.39
CA LYS A 49 -7.55 -13.46 -7.99
C LYS A 49 -7.19 -14.53 -9.02
N ILE A 50 -6.06 -14.40 -9.69
CA ILE A 50 -5.56 -15.38 -10.67
C ILE A 50 -4.53 -16.36 -10.07
N ASP A 51 -4.47 -16.42 -8.73
CA ASP A 51 -3.57 -17.26 -7.93
C ASP A 51 -2.07 -17.05 -8.22
N ASP A 52 -1.68 -15.87 -8.74
CA ASP A 52 -0.29 -15.45 -8.83
C ASP A 52 0.14 -14.75 -7.52
N GLU A 53 0.37 -15.57 -6.50
CA GLU A 53 0.71 -15.11 -5.15
C GLU A 53 2.05 -14.36 -5.10
N LEU A 54 3.02 -14.73 -5.94
CA LEU A 54 4.35 -14.09 -5.95
C LEU A 54 4.26 -12.67 -6.49
N THR A 55 3.60 -12.47 -7.63
CA THR A 55 3.40 -11.14 -8.20
C THR A 55 2.51 -10.29 -7.29
N SER A 56 1.44 -10.89 -6.73
CA SER A 56 0.59 -10.23 -5.75
C SER A 56 1.38 -9.74 -4.53
N PHE A 57 2.28 -10.57 -3.99
CA PHE A 57 3.10 -10.20 -2.84
C PHE A 57 4.08 -9.07 -3.18
N ALA A 58 4.67 -9.10 -4.38
CA ALA A 58 5.54 -8.01 -4.84
C ALA A 58 4.77 -6.69 -4.99
N CYS A 59 3.56 -6.74 -5.55
CA CYS A 59 2.70 -5.56 -5.70
C CYS A 59 2.35 -4.93 -4.35
N ILE A 60 1.91 -5.73 -3.36
CA ILE A 60 1.49 -5.17 -2.07
C ILE A 60 2.67 -4.63 -1.27
N ALA A 61 3.84 -5.26 -1.34
CA ALA A 61 5.06 -4.75 -0.72
C ALA A 61 5.48 -3.40 -1.33
N TYR A 62 5.38 -3.25 -2.65
CA TYR A 62 5.67 -1.98 -3.32
C TYR A 62 4.65 -0.90 -2.98
N ALA A 63 3.35 -1.24 -2.91
CA ALA A 63 2.29 -0.34 -2.48
C ALA A 63 2.54 0.19 -1.06
N HIS A 64 2.90 -0.69 -0.12
CA HIS A 64 3.29 -0.32 1.24
C HIS A 64 4.51 0.59 1.28
N GLY A 65 5.58 0.27 0.54
CA GLY A 65 6.78 1.11 0.51
C GLY A 65 6.51 2.54 0.02
N LEU A 66 5.66 2.69 -1.00
CA LEU A 66 5.21 4.01 -1.47
C LEU A 66 4.37 4.74 -0.41
N LEU A 67 3.40 4.05 0.18
CA LEU A 67 2.50 4.64 1.17
C LEU A 67 3.25 5.03 2.46
N ASP A 68 4.12 4.16 2.96
CA ASP A 68 4.92 4.39 4.16
C ASP A 68 5.89 5.56 3.96
N SER A 69 6.41 5.77 2.75
CA SER A 69 7.22 6.96 2.45
C SER A 69 6.45 8.27 2.71
N LEU A 70 5.18 8.33 2.30
CA LEU A 70 4.30 9.47 2.59
C LEU A 70 4.01 9.56 4.09
N ARG A 71 3.73 8.42 4.73
CA ARG A 71 3.43 8.38 6.16
C ARG A 71 4.61 8.85 7.01
N ILE A 72 5.84 8.51 6.65
CA ILE A 72 7.06 8.99 7.31
C ILE A 72 7.22 10.50 7.12
N MET A 73 7.10 10.99 5.88
CA MET A 73 7.27 12.44 5.58
C MET A 73 6.27 13.32 6.34
N TYR A 74 5.09 12.78 6.67
CA TYR A 74 4.03 13.49 7.38
C TYR A 74 3.87 13.04 8.84
N ASN A 75 4.85 12.34 9.41
CA ASN A 75 4.88 11.90 10.82
C ASN A 75 3.64 11.09 11.25
N LEU A 76 3.10 10.26 10.35
CA LEU A 76 2.01 9.31 10.63
C LEU A 76 2.51 7.96 11.14
N ILE A 77 3.82 7.73 11.05
CA ILE A 77 4.54 6.64 11.71
C ILE A 77 5.53 7.35 12.64
N ASP A 78 5.48 7.04 13.92
CA ASP A 78 6.38 7.59 14.91
C ASP A 78 7.42 6.52 15.28
N ASP A 79 8.70 6.90 15.32
CA ASP A 79 9.83 6.04 15.70
C ASP A 79 10.09 6.09 17.23
N SER A 80 9.05 6.42 18.01
CA SER A 80 9.12 6.64 19.46
C SER A 80 9.11 5.37 20.31
#